data_AF-S4MNC3-F1
#
_entry.id   AF-S4MNC3-F1
#
_cell.length_a   1.000
_cell.length_b   1.000
_cell.length_c   1.000
_cell.angle_alpha   90.00
_cell.angle_beta   90.00
_cell.angle_gamma   90.00
#
_symmetry.space_group_name_H-M   'P 1'
#
loop_
_entity.id
_entity.type
_entity.pdbx_description
1 polymer ?
#
loop_
_entity_poly.entity_id
_entity_poly.type
_entity_poly.pdbx_seq_one_letter_code
_entity_poly.pdbx_strand_id
1 'polypeptide(L)'
;MWDAAREARLIPPTLLIDVPDDAEITREEIFGPVLTIHPYDDLAEAIAFINDRPAALAAYWYGEDGDDFRRFLQHTTSGGVTRNDGLLHASLSNAPFGGVGGSGTGAYGGKAGFDEFTHRRTVAAQTGPRGSPTGWSAPRCWLRNLQPGSTRPSPGSPLKFGPDRVCDTGMP
;
A
#
# COMPACT_ATOMS: atom_id res chain seq x y z
N MET A 1 17.70 -41.71 16.25
CA MET A 1 18.23 -40.40 15.79
C MET A 1 17.10 -39.40 15.59
N TRP A 2 16.08 -39.74 14.79
CA TRP A 2 14.91 -38.88 14.57
C TRP A 2 13.99 -38.71 15.79
N ASP A 3 13.86 -39.73 16.64
CA ASP A 3 12.99 -39.63 17.84
C ASP A 3 13.53 -38.65 18.89
N ALA A 4 14.84 -38.65 19.13
CA ALA A 4 15.50 -37.69 20.02
C ALA A 4 15.42 -36.25 19.47
N ALA A 5 15.55 -36.07 18.15
CA ALA A 5 15.36 -34.76 17.51
C ALA A 5 13.91 -34.28 17.64
N ARG A 6 12.92 -35.18 17.48
CA ARG A 6 11.50 -34.87 17.69
C ARG A 6 11.19 -34.48 19.13
N GLU A 7 11.73 -35.22 20.10
CA GLU A 7 11.56 -34.92 21.52
C GLU A 7 12.17 -33.55 21.88
N ALA A 8 13.32 -33.22 21.29
CA ALA A 8 13.99 -31.92 21.44
C ALA A 8 13.41 -30.80 20.54
N ARG A 9 12.36 -31.08 19.74
CA ARG A 9 11.76 -30.12 18.76
C ARG A 9 12.77 -29.54 17.77
N LEU A 10 13.73 -30.36 17.36
CA LEU A 10 14.76 -29.99 16.39
C LEU A 10 14.32 -30.40 14.99
N ILE A 11 14.28 -29.42 14.08
CA ILE A 11 14.08 -29.62 12.65
C ILE A 11 15.36 -29.13 11.96
N PRO A 12 16.06 -29.98 11.20
CA PRO A 12 17.25 -29.55 10.47
C PRO A 12 16.86 -28.61 9.31
N PRO A 13 17.75 -27.69 8.90
CA PRO A 13 17.56 -26.90 7.68
C PRO A 13 17.26 -27.82 6.49
N THR A 14 16.12 -27.61 5.85
CA THR A 14 15.60 -28.48 4.79
C THR A 14 15.33 -27.66 3.54
N LEU A 15 15.84 -28.13 2.41
CA LEU A 15 15.56 -27.55 1.09
C LEU A 15 14.59 -28.47 0.36
N LEU A 16 13.50 -27.90 -0.15
CA LEU A 16 12.57 -28.59 -1.04
C LEU A 16 12.66 -27.99 -2.44
N ILE A 17 12.79 -28.85 -3.43
CA ILE A 17 12.92 -28.50 -4.85
C ILE A 17 11.79 -29.22 -5.58
N ASP A 18 11.27 -28.62 -6.67
CA ASP A 18 10.18 -29.18 -7.48
C ASP A 18 8.91 -29.47 -6.66
N VAL A 19 8.57 -28.55 -5.76
CA VAL A 19 7.37 -28.67 -4.91
C VAL A 19 6.12 -28.43 -5.75
N PRO A 20 5.13 -29.34 -5.74
CA PRO A 20 3.87 -29.14 -6.44
C PRO A 20 3.13 -27.89 -5.94
N ASP A 21 2.48 -27.16 -6.85
CA ASP A 21 1.75 -25.94 -6.52
C ASP A 21 0.56 -26.17 -5.57
N ASP A 22 0.04 -27.39 -5.53
CA ASP A 22 -1.06 -27.79 -4.65
C ASP A 22 -0.62 -28.28 -3.27
N ALA A 23 0.69 -28.36 -3.01
CA ALA A 23 1.22 -28.73 -1.71
C ALA A 23 0.87 -27.69 -0.64
N GLU A 24 0.58 -28.14 0.58
CA GLU A 24 0.22 -27.26 1.70
C GLU A 24 1.32 -26.23 2.03
N ILE A 25 2.59 -26.64 1.89
CA ILE A 25 3.75 -25.79 2.17
C ILE A 25 3.87 -24.57 1.24
N THR A 26 3.21 -24.57 0.08
CA THR A 26 3.23 -23.43 -0.86
C THR A 26 2.09 -22.43 -0.61
N ARG A 27 1.15 -22.78 0.28
CA ARG A 27 -0.07 -22.00 0.59
C ARG A 27 -0.02 -21.35 1.95
N GLU A 28 0.81 -21.86 2.85
CA GLU A 28 0.94 -21.39 4.22
C GLU A 28 2.32 -20.81 4.51
N GLU A 29 2.39 -19.96 5.53
CA GLU A 29 3.66 -19.42 5.97
C GLU A 29 4.44 -20.48 6.77
N ILE A 30 5.62 -20.84 6.27
CA ILE A 30 6.41 -21.97 6.79
C ILE A 30 6.81 -21.77 8.26
N PHE A 31 7.22 -20.55 8.65
CA PHE A 31 7.68 -20.19 10.00
C PHE A 31 8.68 -21.17 10.66
N GLY A 32 9.46 -21.87 9.84
CA GLY A 32 10.34 -22.95 10.24
C GLY A 32 11.54 -23.08 9.30
N PRO A 33 12.48 -24.00 9.58
CA PRO A 33 13.75 -24.11 8.87
C PRO A 33 13.60 -24.89 7.55
N VAL A 34 12.55 -24.61 6.78
CA VAL A 34 12.30 -25.21 5.47
C VAL A 34 12.26 -24.10 4.43
N LEU A 35 12.98 -24.28 3.32
CA LEU A 35 13.03 -23.35 2.21
C LEU A 35 12.61 -24.09 0.93
N THR A 36 11.59 -23.58 0.24
CA THR A 36 11.16 -24.08 -1.07
C THR A 36 11.86 -23.31 -2.19
N ILE A 37 12.29 -24.03 -3.22
CA ILE A 37 12.89 -23.47 -4.42
C ILE A 37 11.91 -23.68 -5.58
N HIS A 38 11.47 -22.57 -6.16
CA HIS A 38 10.60 -22.55 -7.34
C HIS A 38 11.44 -22.03 -8.52
N PRO A 39 11.85 -22.90 -9.47
CA PRO A 39 12.51 -22.45 -10.68
C PRO A 39 11.52 -21.67 -11.55
N TYR A 40 12.03 -20.73 -12.33
CA TYR A 40 11.27 -19.97 -13.32
C TYR A 40 12.18 -19.71 -14.53
N ASP A 41 11.60 -19.61 -15.71
CA ASP A 41 12.36 -19.32 -16.94
C ASP A 41 12.40 -17.82 -17.24
N ASP A 42 11.39 -17.08 -16.79
CA ASP A 42 11.28 -15.64 -17.03
C ASP A 42 10.84 -14.86 -15.78
N LEU A 43 11.32 -13.62 -15.66
CA LEU A 43 11.02 -12.79 -14.49
C LEU A 43 9.51 -12.44 -14.39
N ALA A 44 8.78 -12.41 -15.50
CA ALA A 44 7.35 -12.12 -15.47
C ALA A 44 6.55 -13.25 -14.82
N GLU A 45 6.96 -14.51 -15.03
CA GLU A 45 6.44 -15.69 -14.36
C GLU A 45 6.63 -15.58 -12.84
N ALA A 46 7.85 -15.27 -12.39
CA ALA A 46 8.14 -15.09 -10.96
C ALA A 46 7.31 -13.95 -10.33
N ILE A 47 7.16 -12.83 -11.04
CA ILE A 47 6.32 -11.70 -10.59
C ILE A 47 4.85 -12.11 -10.53
N ALA A 48 4.34 -12.83 -11.54
CA ALA A 48 2.97 -13.32 -11.55
C ALA A 48 2.71 -14.28 -10.39
N PHE A 49 3.65 -15.20 -10.13
CA PHE A 49 3.61 -16.11 -8.99
C PHE A 49 3.54 -15.35 -7.66
N ILE A 50 4.38 -14.32 -7.47
CA ILE A 50 4.35 -13.50 -6.25
C ILE A 50 3.01 -12.78 -6.09
N ASN A 51 2.47 -12.21 -7.17
CA ASN A 51 1.24 -11.41 -7.14
C ASN A 51 -0.05 -12.22 -7.00
N ASP A 52 -0.03 -13.52 -7.31
CA ASP A 52 -1.17 -14.42 -7.07
C ASP A 52 -1.37 -14.73 -5.56
N ARG A 53 -0.46 -14.22 -4.71
CA ARG A 53 -0.47 -14.44 -3.26
C ARG A 53 -0.68 -13.12 -2.50
N PRO A 54 -1.11 -13.19 -1.22
CA PRO A 54 -1.19 -12.00 -0.38
C PRO A 54 0.17 -11.28 -0.30
N ALA A 55 0.12 -9.95 -0.33
CA ALA A 55 1.33 -9.12 -0.31
C ALA A 55 2.21 -9.43 0.91
N ALA A 56 3.47 -9.77 0.64
CA ALA A 56 4.43 -10.22 1.64
C ALA A 56 4.93 -9.06 2.52
N LEU A 57 5.37 -9.38 3.74
CA LEU A 57 5.99 -8.38 4.63
C LEU A 57 7.35 -7.92 4.08
N ALA A 58 8.14 -8.85 3.56
CA ALA A 58 9.47 -8.59 3.04
C ALA A 58 9.68 -9.33 1.72
N ALA A 59 10.40 -8.71 0.80
CA ALA A 59 10.91 -9.35 -0.40
C ALA A 59 12.42 -9.15 -0.54
N TYR A 60 13.09 -10.13 -1.14
CA TYR A 60 14.54 -10.15 -1.27
C TYR A 60 14.94 -10.35 -2.73
N TRP A 61 15.80 -9.48 -3.23
CA TRP A 61 16.35 -9.56 -4.58
C TRP A 61 17.83 -9.88 -4.51
N TYR A 62 18.26 -10.97 -5.15
CA TYR A 62 19.68 -11.27 -5.32
C TYR A 62 20.07 -11.07 -6.78
N GLY A 63 20.85 -10.03 -7.05
CA GLY A 63 21.20 -9.63 -8.40
C GLY A 63 21.70 -8.19 -8.51
N GLU A 64 21.80 -7.70 -9.74
CA GLU A 64 22.28 -6.36 -10.07
C GLU A 64 21.21 -5.27 -9.90
N ASP A 65 21.64 -4.00 -9.89
CA ASP A 65 20.79 -2.81 -9.95
C ASP A 65 20.35 -2.51 -11.40
N GLY A 66 19.64 -3.47 -11.99
CA GLY A 66 19.26 -3.46 -13.40
C GLY A 66 17.79 -3.12 -13.63
N ASP A 67 17.40 -3.22 -14.90
CA ASP A 67 16.01 -3.04 -15.31
C ASP A 67 15.10 -4.13 -14.76
N ASP A 68 15.63 -5.35 -14.58
CA ASP A 68 14.92 -6.46 -13.92
C ASP A 68 14.58 -6.13 -12.47
N PHE A 69 15.52 -5.56 -11.71
CA PHE A 69 15.24 -5.14 -10.34
C PHE A 69 14.19 -4.02 -10.29
N ARG A 70 14.27 -3.04 -11.19
CA ARG A 70 13.26 -1.97 -11.29
C ARG A 70 11.89 -2.53 -11.66
N ARG A 71 11.84 -3.48 -12.60
CA ARG A 71 10.62 -4.19 -12.98
C ARG A 71 10.03 -4.95 -11.80
N PHE A 72 10.85 -5.69 -11.06
CA PHE A 72 10.43 -6.36 -9.84
C PHE A 72 9.80 -5.39 -8.83
N LEU A 73 10.45 -4.25 -8.54
CA LEU A 73 9.92 -3.24 -7.62
C LEU A 73 8.62 -2.58 -8.10
N GLN A 74 8.46 -2.36 -9.40
CA GLN A 74 7.28 -1.70 -9.97
C GLN A 74 6.07 -2.62 -10.06
N HIS A 75 6.30 -3.93 -10.14
CA HIS A 75 5.26 -4.92 -10.40
C HIS A 75 5.01 -5.89 -9.24
N THR A 76 5.66 -5.72 -8.09
CA THR A 76 5.36 -6.48 -6.88
C THR A 76 5.00 -5.53 -5.73
N THR A 77 4.27 -6.03 -4.75
CA THR A 77 3.89 -5.27 -3.56
C THR A 77 4.35 -6.01 -2.32
N SER A 78 5.15 -5.32 -1.49
CA SER A 78 5.62 -5.83 -0.19
C SER A 78 5.77 -4.70 0.82
N GLY A 79 5.89 -5.04 2.10
CA GLY A 79 6.18 -4.07 3.17
C GLY A 79 7.57 -3.43 3.01
N GLY A 80 8.58 -4.24 2.70
CA GLY A 80 9.93 -3.79 2.41
C GLY A 80 10.65 -4.68 1.39
N VAL A 81 11.74 -4.15 0.83
CA VAL A 81 12.61 -4.87 -0.10
C VAL A 81 14.07 -4.69 0.31
N THR A 82 14.86 -5.75 0.24
CA THR A 82 16.32 -5.69 0.36
C THR A 82 16.97 -6.36 -0.84
N ARG A 83 18.07 -5.75 -1.32
CA ARG A 83 18.91 -6.33 -2.36
C ARG A 83 20.18 -6.91 -1.75
N ASN A 84 20.54 -8.12 -2.20
CA ASN A 84 21.77 -8.86 -1.87
C ASN A 84 22.00 -9.10 -0.37
N ASP A 85 20.93 -9.06 0.43
CA ASP A 85 20.97 -9.36 1.86
C ASP A 85 19.57 -9.75 2.36
N GLY A 86 19.53 -10.42 3.51
CA GLY A 86 18.31 -10.75 4.23
C GLY A 86 18.14 -9.84 5.45
N LEU A 87 16.89 -9.49 5.80
CA LEU A 87 16.54 -8.72 7.01
C LEU A 87 17.15 -7.31 7.17
N LEU A 88 17.98 -6.84 6.24
CA LEU A 88 18.68 -5.57 6.37
C LEU A 88 17.73 -4.37 6.49
N HIS A 89 16.71 -4.27 5.62
CA HIS A 89 15.74 -3.17 5.69
C HIS A 89 14.99 -3.12 7.03
N ALA A 90 14.72 -4.27 7.65
CA ALA A 90 14.08 -4.36 8.97
C ALA A 90 15.01 -3.93 10.11
N SER A 91 16.32 -3.94 9.88
CA SER A 91 17.35 -3.52 10.85
C SER A 91 17.62 -2.01 10.82
N LEU A 92 17.07 -1.28 9.84
CA LEU A 92 17.25 0.15 9.71
C LEU A 92 16.34 0.90 10.70
N SER A 93 16.89 1.30 11.84
CA SER A 93 16.13 1.93 12.94
C SER A 93 15.36 3.21 12.58
N ASN A 94 15.79 3.92 11.53
CA ASN A 94 15.16 5.15 11.06
C ASN A 94 14.20 4.95 9.87
N ALA A 95 14.17 3.75 9.28
CA ALA A 95 13.26 3.44 8.18
C ALA A 95 11.89 2.99 8.73
N PRO A 96 10.79 3.24 7.99
CA PRO A 96 9.51 2.65 8.33
C PRO A 96 9.56 1.13 8.10
N PHE A 97 9.12 0.37 9.09
CA PHE A 97 8.91 -1.07 9.01
C PHE A 97 7.43 -1.36 9.26
N GLY A 98 6.80 -2.04 8.31
CA GLY A 98 5.36 -2.31 8.32
C GLY A 98 4.95 -3.15 7.12
N GLY A 99 3.78 -3.77 7.23
CA GLY A 99 3.19 -4.57 6.16
C GLY A 99 2.26 -3.76 5.26
N VAL A 100 1.79 -4.41 4.21
CA VAL A 100 0.77 -3.90 3.30
C VAL A 100 -0.18 -5.03 2.91
N GLY A 101 -1.49 -4.76 2.91
CA GLY A 101 -2.50 -5.76 2.56
C GLY A 101 -2.49 -6.96 3.51
N GLY A 102 -2.23 -8.15 2.99
CA GLY A 102 -2.24 -9.39 3.77
C GLY A 102 -1.16 -9.46 4.86
N SER A 103 -0.07 -8.69 4.74
CA SER A 103 1.01 -8.64 5.73
C SER A 103 0.80 -7.58 6.83
N GLY A 104 -0.23 -6.76 6.74
CA GLY A 104 -0.59 -5.76 7.76
C GLY A 104 -0.82 -4.35 7.21
N THR A 105 -0.99 -3.40 8.12
CA THR A 105 -1.22 -1.98 7.82
C THR A 105 -0.52 -1.08 8.82
N GLY A 106 -0.08 0.10 8.37
CA GLY A 106 0.69 1.03 9.19
C GLY A 106 2.17 0.67 9.23
N ALA A 107 2.98 1.54 9.81
CA ALA A 107 4.42 1.31 9.93
C ALA A 107 4.95 1.98 11.19
N TYR A 108 5.99 1.39 11.79
CA TYR A 108 6.73 1.98 12.89
C TYR A 108 8.22 2.06 12.56
N GLY A 109 9.06 2.48 13.51
CA GLY A 109 10.48 2.73 13.29
C GLY A 109 10.76 4.21 13.07
N GLY A 110 11.85 4.70 13.68
CA GLY A 110 12.24 6.12 13.66
C GLY A 110 11.07 7.09 13.85
N LYS A 111 10.94 8.02 12.91
CA LYS A 111 9.85 9.00 12.87
C LYS A 111 8.48 8.37 12.58
N ALA A 112 8.43 7.30 11.77
CA ALA A 112 7.16 6.65 11.43
C ALA A 112 6.48 6.10 12.69
N GLY A 113 7.25 5.50 13.60
CA GLY A 113 6.71 5.06 14.90
C GLY A 113 6.17 6.20 15.75
N PHE A 114 6.88 7.34 15.83
CA PHE A 114 6.36 8.50 16.54
C PHE A 114 5.05 9.01 15.93
N ASP A 115 4.99 9.10 14.60
CA ASP A 115 3.81 9.57 13.88
C ASP A 115 2.61 8.62 14.08
N GLU A 116 2.83 7.31 14.07
CA GLU A 116 1.79 6.27 14.24
C GLU A 116 1.12 6.36 15.62
N PHE A 117 1.90 6.64 16.67
CA PHE A 117 1.39 6.80 18.03
C PHE A 117 1.05 8.25 18.40
N THR A 118 1.06 9.19 17.44
CA THR A 118 0.79 10.61 17.69
C THR A 118 -0.52 11.04 17.03
N HIS A 119 -1.45 11.53 17.85
CA HIS A 119 -2.63 12.21 17.34
C HIS A 119 -2.27 13.62 16.80
N ARG A 120 -2.41 13.82 15.49
CA ARG A 120 -2.19 15.12 14.83
C ARG A 120 -3.38 16.06 15.07
N ARG A 121 -3.31 16.87 16.13
CA ARG A 121 -4.35 17.85 16.48
C ARG A 121 -4.26 19.11 15.60
N THR A 122 -5.27 19.33 14.75
CA THR A 122 -5.42 20.59 14.00
C THR A 122 -5.87 21.73 14.92
N VAL A 123 -5.18 22.88 14.85
CA VAL A 123 -5.55 24.12 15.53
C VAL A 123 -5.63 25.22 14.49
N ALA A 124 -6.78 25.90 14.41
CA ALA A 124 -7.00 27.02 13.50
C ALA A 124 -7.61 28.20 14.27
N ALA A 125 -7.18 29.41 13.94
CA ALA A 125 -7.70 30.64 14.53
C ALA A 125 -8.08 31.62 13.42
N GLN A 126 -9.26 32.23 13.56
CA GLN A 126 -9.74 33.29 12.67
C GLN A 126 -9.59 34.63 13.38
N THR A 127 -8.68 35.48 12.92
CA THR A 127 -8.27 36.72 13.59
C THR A 127 -8.91 38.00 13.03
N GLY A 128 -9.77 37.89 12.00
CA GLY A 128 -10.45 39.03 11.38
C GLY A 128 -11.82 39.34 12.02
N PRO A 129 -12.28 40.62 12.02
CA PRO A 129 -13.52 41.06 12.68
C PRO A 129 -14.82 40.59 12.00
N ARG A 130 -14.76 39.71 10.98
CA ARG A 130 -15.92 39.03 10.40
C ARG A 130 -15.54 37.62 10.00
N GLY A 131 -16.21 36.63 10.59
CA GLY A 131 -16.17 35.23 10.14
C GLY A 131 -16.92 35.04 8.84
N SER A 132 -16.36 35.62 7.78
CA SER A 132 -16.88 35.57 6.44
C SER A 132 -16.04 34.58 5.65
N PRO A 133 -16.59 33.42 5.22
CA PRO A 133 -15.94 32.54 4.27
C PRO A 133 -16.02 33.15 2.86
N THR A 134 -15.55 34.38 2.68
CA THR A 134 -15.49 35.05 1.38
C THR A 134 -14.35 34.53 0.49
N GLY A 135 -13.50 33.65 1.03
CA GLY A 135 -12.50 32.88 0.26
C GLY A 135 -13.04 31.59 -0.36
N TRP A 136 -14.22 31.11 0.07
CA TRP A 136 -14.99 30.10 -0.66
C TRP A 136 -15.90 30.82 -1.66
N SER A 137 -15.30 31.52 -2.62
CA SER A 137 -16.07 31.89 -3.79
C SER A 137 -16.36 30.59 -4.53
N ALA A 138 -17.59 30.07 -4.38
CA ALA A 138 -18.13 29.13 -5.36
C ALA A 138 -17.80 29.70 -6.75
N PRO A 139 -17.27 28.88 -7.68
CA PRO A 139 -16.84 29.39 -8.97
C PRO A 139 -17.99 30.21 -9.58
N ARG A 140 -17.67 31.38 -10.14
CA ARG A 140 -18.66 32.41 -10.56
C ARG A 140 -19.77 31.86 -11.47
N CYS A 141 -19.57 30.70 -12.08
CA CYS A 141 -20.57 29.96 -12.85
C CYS A 141 -21.81 29.51 -12.03
N TRP A 142 -21.66 29.23 -10.73
CA TRP A 142 -22.78 28.89 -9.84
C TRP A 142 -23.69 30.08 -9.58
N LEU A 143 -23.12 31.28 -9.43
CA LEU A 143 -23.87 32.52 -9.19
C LEU A 143 -24.55 33.06 -10.46
N ARG A 144 -24.05 32.73 -11.67
CA ARG A 144 -24.61 33.23 -12.93
C ARG A 144 -25.92 32.54 -13.36
N ASN A 145 -26.30 31.44 -12.72
CA ASN A 145 -27.55 30.71 -13.01
C ASN A 145 -28.73 31.13 -12.14
N LEU A 146 -28.54 32.05 -11.20
CA LEU A 146 -29.64 32.66 -10.46
C LEU A 146 -30.14 33.88 -11.25
N GLN A 147 -31.04 33.66 -12.21
CA GLN A 147 -31.76 34.77 -12.83
C GLN A 147 -32.66 35.43 -11.78
N PRO A 148 -32.77 36.79 -11.76
CA PRO A 148 -33.76 37.45 -10.94
C PRO A 148 -35.15 37.07 -11.46
N GLY A 149 -35.86 36.21 -10.72
CA GLY A 149 -37.24 35.81 -11.03
C GLY A 149 -37.52 34.31 -11.06
N SER A 150 -36.52 33.41 -10.91
CA SER A 150 -36.83 31.98 -10.82
C SER A 150 -37.37 31.64 -9.42
N THR A 151 -38.65 31.25 -9.36
CA THR A 151 -39.31 30.72 -8.16
C THR A 151 -38.47 29.61 -7.53
N ARG A 152 -38.28 29.71 -6.21
CA ARG A 152 -37.56 28.73 -5.38
C ARG A 152 -38.11 27.32 -5.70
N PRO A 153 -37.30 26.37 -6.17
CA PRO A 153 -37.80 25.02 -6.44
C PRO A 153 -38.26 24.39 -5.13
N SER A 154 -39.43 23.73 -5.16
CA SER A 154 -39.97 22.99 -4.02
C SER A 154 -39.04 21.84 -3.64
N PRO A 155 -38.95 21.47 -2.34
CA PRO A 155 -38.07 20.40 -1.87
C PRO A 155 -38.45 19.09 -2.60
N GLY A 156 -37.48 18.45 -3.26
CA GLY A 156 -37.66 17.16 -3.94
C GLY A 156 -37.66 17.19 -5.48
N SER A 157 -37.42 18.33 -6.13
CA SER A 157 -37.33 18.42 -7.59
C SER A 157 -35.89 18.19 -8.08
N PRO A 158 -35.60 17.32 -9.07
CA PRO A 158 -34.27 17.18 -9.63
C PRO A 158 -33.84 18.48 -10.34
N LEU A 159 -32.64 18.97 -10.06
CA LEU A 159 -32.05 20.10 -10.78
C LEU A 159 -31.75 19.66 -12.22
N LYS A 160 -32.49 20.21 -13.19
CA LYS A 160 -32.21 20.00 -14.61
C LYS A 160 -31.02 20.85 -15.03
N PHE A 161 -29.87 20.23 -15.24
CA PHE A 161 -28.74 20.84 -15.93
C PHE A 161 -28.88 20.59 -17.44
N GLY A 162 -28.89 21.66 -18.24
CA GLY A 162 -28.87 21.56 -19.71
C GLY A 162 -27.51 21.05 -20.23
N PRO A 163 -27.47 20.52 -21.46
CA PRO A 163 -26.34 19.72 -21.96
C PRO A 163 -25.02 20.49 -22.18
N ASP A 164 -25.02 21.82 -22.23
CA ASP A 164 -23.88 22.60 -22.74
C ASP A 164 -23.17 23.48 -21.70
N ARG A 165 -23.07 23.06 -20.43
CA ARG A 165 -22.35 23.85 -19.40
C ARG A 165 -21.30 23.04 -18.66
N VAL A 166 -20.18 22.78 -19.34
CA VAL A 166 -18.94 22.40 -18.67
C VAL A 166 -18.43 23.63 -17.92
N CYS A 167 -18.43 23.55 -16.59
CA CYS A 167 -17.71 24.51 -15.76
C CYS A 167 -16.23 24.19 -15.94
N ASP A 168 -15.54 24.91 -16.82
CA ASP A 168 -14.09 24.90 -16.85
C ASP A 168 -13.60 25.44 -15.51
N THR A 169 -13.07 24.55 -14.69
CA THR A 169 -12.59 24.87 -13.34
C THR A 169 -11.28 25.62 -13.35
N GLY A 170 -10.67 25.89 -14.52
CA GLY A 170 -9.57 26.83 -14.75
C GLY A 170 -8.77 27.20 -13.50
N MET A 171 -8.15 26.20 -12.88
CA MET A 171 -7.13 26.46 -11.87
C MET A 171 -5.84 26.81 -12.61
N PRO A 172 -5.08 27.83 -12.19
CA PRO A 172 -3.67 27.90 -12.53
C PRO A 172 -2.91 26.71 -11.92
#